data_AF-A0A375EC54-F1
#
_entry.id   AF-A0A375EC54-F1
#
_cell.length_a   1.000
_cell.length_b   1.000
_cell.length_c   1.000
_cell.angle_alpha   90.00
_cell.angle_beta   90.00
_cell.angle_gamma   90.00
#
_symmetry.space_group_name_H-M   'P 1'
#
loop_
_entity.id
_entity.type
_entity.pdbx_description
1 polymer ?
#
loop_
_entity_poly.entity_id
_entity_poly.type
_entity_poly.pdbx_seq_one_letter_code
_entity_poly.pdbx_strand_id
1 'polypeptide(L)'
;MNADFLSRLNQRTGKRVALDDVRRFFFEVRPELSSSPVRNAELLAALKALEAAGQIQLPREGSWEKRGNPPLPNWIQLVREAPAKVREDFAAVAWVPEMGFWPELTPAARIAAKQINAFLLRRRGQFRMVPMKERSLEIFGDEKKLDSLQTGGMLFGGRLSLADIGAYVVPMPLAYRQADAPGRPLLILENLNSFHSFGEWNHEARRYSAVVYGAGQGFRSSGAALGQVLREVEGVGAEYLGDLDPTGVRIPLEFNAAAVPGSALLEPAQEFYSWLLMHGNRRERVEEQQTPVGLAQAWLGAKLGDALETMWRDGWWMPQEGLGLERLFKEPFLPVGGDASAYTEPGGGLSPDASIGLSSNA
;
A
#
# COMPACT_ATOMS: atom_id res chain seq x y z
N MET A 1 -2.99 -25.72 50.04
CA MET A 1 -4.37 -25.51 49.51
C MET A 1 -4.52 -24.18 48.77
N ASN A 2 -4.76 -23.02 49.43
CA ASN A 2 -4.75 -21.72 48.70
C ASN A 2 -3.37 -21.41 48.07
N ALA A 3 -2.29 -21.91 48.68
CA ALA A 3 -0.94 -21.82 48.14
C ALA A 3 -0.75 -22.56 46.81
N ASP A 4 -1.38 -23.73 46.62
CA ASP A 4 -1.26 -24.53 45.39
C ASP A 4 -2.04 -23.89 44.24
N PHE A 5 -3.22 -23.35 44.57
CA PHE A 5 -4.01 -22.54 43.65
C PHE A 5 -3.27 -21.25 43.23
N LEU A 6 -2.67 -20.53 44.17
CA LEU A 6 -1.84 -19.36 43.89
C LEU A 6 -0.60 -19.72 43.06
N SER A 7 0.04 -20.86 43.33
CA SER A 7 1.21 -21.34 42.58
C SER A 7 0.85 -21.54 41.10
N ARG A 8 -0.30 -22.16 40.79
CA ARG A 8 -0.79 -22.29 39.40
C ARG A 8 -1.09 -20.95 38.76
N LEU A 9 -1.71 -20.02 39.48
CA LEU A 9 -1.92 -18.66 38.98
C LEU A 9 -0.58 -17.96 38.67
N ASN A 10 0.44 -18.19 39.50
CA ASN A 10 1.76 -17.58 39.33
C ASN A 10 2.58 -18.13 38.17
N GLN A 11 2.25 -19.30 37.64
CA GLN A 11 2.88 -19.86 36.44
C GLN A 11 2.49 -19.12 35.14
N ARG A 12 1.42 -18.32 35.12
CA ARG A 12 1.05 -17.51 33.94
C ARG A 12 2.00 -16.32 33.76
N THR A 13 2.25 -15.92 32.52
CA THR A 13 3.10 -14.75 32.20
C THR A 13 2.35 -13.41 32.30
N GLY A 14 1.02 -13.43 32.21
CA GLY A 14 0.17 -12.23 32.28
C GLY A 14 -0.24 -11.83 33.70
N LYS A 15 -0.41 -10.53 33.93
CA LYS A 15 -0.93 -10.00 35.22
C LYS A 15 -2.43 -10.24 35.40
N ARG A 16 -3.20 -10.30 34.31
CA ARG A 16 -4.66 -10.48 34.36
C ARG A 16 -5.01 -11.91 33.96
N VAL A 17 -5.81 -12.57 34.78
CA VAL A 17 -6.25 -13.96 34.57
C VAL A 17 -7.77 -13.94 34.40
N ALA A 18 -8.27 -14.46 33.28
CA ALA A 18 -9.70 -14.53 33.00
C ALA A 18 -10.41 -15.57 33.88
N LEU A 19 -11.70 -15.38 34.15
CA LEU A 19 -12.47 -16.24 35.05
C LEU A 19 -12.45 -17.73 34.66
N ASP A 20 -12.46 -18.05 33.36
CA ASP A 20 -12.42 -19.45 32.92
C ASP A 20 -11.11 -20.14 33.30
N ASP A 21 -9.98 -19.44 33.17
CA ASP A 21 -8.68 -19.91 33.63
C ASP A 21 -8.65 -20.04 35.16
N VAL A 22 -9.21 -19.06 35.88
CA VAL A 22 -9.32 -19.09 37.34
C VAL A 22 -10.11 -20.32 37.81
N ARG A 23 -11.27 -20.58 37.19
CA ARG A 23 -12.12 -21.76 37.45
C ARG A 23 -11.35 -23.05 37.17
N ARG A 24 -10.71 -23.16 36.01
CA ARG A 24 -9.92 -24.33 35.65
C ARG A 24 -8.86 -24.63 36.71
N PHE A 25 -8.02 -23.65 37.05
CA PHE A 25 -6.94 -23.85 38.01
C PHE A 25 -7.45 -24.18 39.42
N PHE A 26 -8.57 -23.59 39.83
CA PHE A 26 -9.16 -23.88 41.13
C PHE A 26 -9.73 -25.29 41.21
N PHE A 27 -10.47 -25.74 40.18
CA PHE A 27 -11.09 -27.07 40.16
C PHE A 27 -10.10 -28.19 39.81
N GLU A 28 -8.96 -27.89 39.17
CA GLU A 28 -7.85 -28.84 39.06
C GLU A 28 -7.20 -29.13 40.42
N VAL A 29 -7.14 -28.13 41.31
CA VAL A 29 -6.62 -28.27 42.68
C VAL A 29 -7.69 -28.85 43.61
N ARG A 30 -8.98 -28.63 43.32
CA ARG A 30 -10.13 -29.16 44.06
C ARG A 30 -11.16 -29.87 43.15
N PRO A 31 -10.83 -31.05 42.60
CA PRO A 31 -11.73 -31.80 41.73
C PRO A 31 -13.06 -32.15 42.39
N GLU A 32 -13.06 -32.37 43.70
CA GLU A 32 -14.24 -32.67 44.53
C GLU A 32 -15.30 -31.58 44.52
N LEU A 33 -14.92 -30.33 44.21
CA LEU A 33 -15.84 -29.21 44.12
C LEU A 33 -16.43 -29.01 42.72
N SER A 34 -15.93 -29.70 41.69
CA SER A 34 -16.35 -29.46 40.29
C SER A 34 -17.86 -29.65 40.05
N SER A 35 -18.45 -30.67 40.70
CA SER A 35 -19.88 -31.01 40.63
C SER A 35 -20.68 -30.53 41.84
N SER A 36 -20.06 -29.84 42.79
CA SER A 36 -20.70 -29.39 44.03
C SER A 36 -21.57 -28.15 43.83
N PRO A 37 -22.76 -28.06 44.46
CA PRO A 37 -23.59 -26.86 44.40
C PRO A 37 -22.94 -25.62 45.06
N VAL A 38 -21.97 -25.82 45.96
CA VAL A 38 -21.28 -24.71 46.66
C VAL A 38 -20.00 -24.23 45.95
N ARG A 39 -19.69 -24.78 44.77
CA ARG A 39 -18.42 -24.55 44.06
C ARG A 39 -18.07 -23.07 43.83
N ASN A 40 -19.08 -22.25 43.50
CA ASN A 40 -18.87 -20.83 43.26
C ASN A 40 -18.66 -20.05 44.57
N ALA A 41 -19.31 -20.46 45.66
CA ALA A 41 -19.11 -19.85 46.97
C ALA A 41 -17.69 -20.12 47.50
N GLU A 42 -17.21 -21.36 47.36
CA GLU A 42 -15.86 -21.77 47.72
C GLU A 42 -14.78 -21.05 46.88
N LEU A 43 -14.99 -20.92 45.57
CA LEU A 43 -14.09 -20.17 44.71
C LEU A 43 -14.06 -18.69 45.11
N LEU A 44 -15.22 -18.07 45.35
CA LEU A 44 -15.28 -16.67 45.78
C LEU A 44 -14.57 -16.45 47.12
N ALA A 45 -14.76 -17.36 48.09
CA ALA A 45 -14.09 -17.29 49.38
C ALA A 45 -12.57 -17.39 49.23
N ALA A 46 -12.08 -18.28 48.37
CA ALA A 46 -10.65 -18.39 48.08
C ALA A 46 -10.09 -17.13 47.42
N LEU A 47 -10.81 -16.54 46.46
CA LEU A 47 -10.41 -15.29 45.82
C LEU A 47 -10.36 -14.12 46.81
N LYS A 48 -11.35 -13.98 47.69
CA LYS A 48 -11.35 -12.97 48.76
C LYS A 48 -10.21 -13.16 49.75
N ALA A 49 -9.86 -14.40 50.09
CA ALA A 49 -8.73 -14.69 50.96
C ALA A 49 -7.39 -14.29 50.30
N LEU A 50 -7.22 -14.54 49.00
CA LEU A 50 -6.03 -14.13 48.25
C LEU A 50 -5.95 -12.60 48.10
N GLU A 51 -7.08 -11.90 47.95
CA GLU A 51 -7.13 -10.44 47.93
C GLU A 51 -6.78 -9.84 49.30
N ALA A 52 -7.33 -10.39 50.38
CA ALA A 52 -7.01 -9.97 51.74
C ALA A 52 -5.52 -10.18 52.08
N ALA A 53 -4.90 -11.22 51.50
CA ALA A 53 -3.47 -11.47 51.59
C ALA A 53 -2.61 -10.59 50.67
N GLY A 54 -3.21 -9.69 49.88
CA GLY A 54 -2.51 -8.79 48.95
C GLY A 54 -1.89 -9.48 47.75
N GLN A 55 -2.24 -10.74 47.48
CA GLN A 55 -1.64 -11.56 46.41
C GLN A 55 -2.34 -11.34 45.06
N ILE A 56 -3.60 -10.93 45.10
CA ILE A 56 -4.39 -10.57 43.93
C ILE A 56 -5.19 -9.29 44.19
N GLN A 57 -5.71 -8.69 43.12
CA GLN A 57 -6.69 -7.61 43.14
C GLN A 57 -7.94 -8.08 42.41
N LEU A 58 -9.11 -7.92 43.04
CA LEU A 58 -10.39 -8.15 42.39
C LEU A 58 -10.80 -6.91 41.59
N PRO A 59 -11.55 -7.10 40.49
CA PRO A 59 -11.99 -5.99 39.67
C PRO A 59 -13.18 -5.27 40.32
N ARG A 60 -13.44 -4.04 39.85
CA ARG A 60 -14.64 -3.27 40.26
C ARG A 60 -15.92 -4.04 39.91
N GLU A 61 -17.00 -3.79 40.65
CA GLU A 61 -18.29 -4.50 40.56
C GLU A 61 -18.85 -4.64 39.14
N GLY A 62 -18.67 -3.62 38.28
CA GLY A 62 -19.11 -3.67 36.87
C GLY A 62 -18.42 -4.73 35.99
N SER A 63 -17.37 -5.38 36.50
CA SER A 63 -16.63 -6.46 35.83
C SER A 63 -16.88 -7.84 36.45
N TRP A 64 -18.02 -8.03 37.12
CA TRP A 64 -18.46 -9.30 37.68
C TRP A 64 -19.49 -9.98 36.77
N GLU A 65 -19.69 -11.28 36.94
CA GLU A 65 -20.72 -12.03 36.22
C GLU A 65 -22.11 -11.45 36.54
N LYS A 66 -22.93 -11.21 35.50
CA LYS A 66 -24.33 -10.75 35.69
C LYS A 66 -25.27 -11.87 36.13
N ARG A 67 -24.87 -13.14 35.95
CA ARG A 67 -25.63 -14.34 36.29
C ARG A 67 -24.70 -15.34 36.97
N GLY A 68 -25.03 -15.76 38.18
CA GLY A 68 -24.25 -16.69 39.00
C GLY A 68 -24.65 -16.55 40.46
N ASN A 69 -24.68 -17.64 41.22
CA ASN A 69 -25.01 -17.61 42.64
C ASN A 69 -23.92 -18.33 43.47
N PRO A 70 -23.02 -17.61 44.17
CA PRO A 70 -22.78 -16.16 44.06
C PRO A 70 -22.10 -15.76 42.74
N PRO A 71 -22.17 -14.47 42.32
CA PRO A 71 -21.46 -13.98 41.14
C PRO A 71 -19.94 -13.96 41.36
N LEU A 72 -19.17 -14.28 40.33
CA LEU A 72 -17.71 -14.26 40.36
C LEU A 72 -17.14 -13.11 39.52
N PRO A 73 -15.91 -12.64 39.80
CA PRO A 73 -15.26 -11.62 38.98
C PRO A 73 -14.87 -12.19 37.61
N ASN A 74 -15.12 -11.46 36.52
CA ASN A 74 -14.80 -11.94 35.17
C ASN A 74 -13.28 -12.11 34.92
N TRP A 75 -12.45 -11.54 35.80
CA TRP A 75 -10.99 -11.67 35.79
C TRP A 75 -10.43 -11.28 37.16
N ILE A 76 -9.19 -11.69 37.45
CA ILE A 76 -8.40 -11.22 38.61
C ILE A 76 -7.06 -10.64 38.13
N GLN A 77 -6.45 -9.77 38.93
CA GLN A 77 -5.11 -9.26 38.66
C GLN A 77 -4.12 -9.76 39.71
N LEU A 78 -3.05 -10.41 39.28
CA LEU A 78 -1.98 -10.90 40.15
C LEU A 78 -1.08 -9.75 40.57
N VAL A 79 -0.85 -9.64 41.88
CA VAL A 79 0.10 -8.69 42.46
C VAL A 79 1.47 -9.37 42.44
N ARG A 80 2.35 -8.92 41.54
CA ARG A 80 3.74 -9.37 41.45
C ARG A 80 4.66 -8.17 41.48
N GLU A 81 5.76 -8.28 42.21
CA GLU A 81 6.88 -7.36 42.06
C GLU A 81 7.36 -7.43 40.61
N ALA A 82 7.31 -6.30 39.91
CA ALA A 82 7.86 -6.25 38.58
C ALA A 82 9.38 -6.43 38.72
N PRO A 83 10.03 -7.31 37.92
CA PRO A 83 11.48 -7.31 37.87
C PRO A 83 11.94 -5.89 37.57
N ALA A 84 12.92 -5.40 38.34
CA ALA A 84 13.46 -4.06 38.16
C ALA A 84 13.91 -3.92 36.70
N LYS A 85 13.23 -3.04 35.96
CA LYS A 85 13.67 -2.70 34.61
C LYS A 85 15.01 -1.99 34.74
N VAL A 86 16.10 -2.68 34.40
CA VAL A 86 17.41 -2.05 34.21
C VAL A 86 17.20 -0.92 33.21
N ARG A 87 17.31 0.32 33.67
CA ARG A 87 17.25 1.49 32.80
C ARG A 87 18.61 1.59 32.13
N GLU A 88 18.66 1.37 30.81
CA GLU A 88 19.88 1.65 30.05
C GLU A 88 20.24 3.13 30.18
N ASP A 89 21.52 3.39 30.46
CA ASP A 89 22.08 4.74 30.42
C ASP A 89 22.45 5.10 28.98
N PHE A 90 21.56 5.84 28.32
CA PHE A 90 21.77 6.33 26.95
C PHE A 90 22.75 7.49 26.87
N ALA A 91 23.06 8.18 27.99
CA ALA A 91 24.01 9.29 28.01
C ALA A 91 25.46 8.79 27.91
N ALA A 92 25.73 7.56 28.35
CA ALA A 92 27.04 6.92 28.21
C ALA A 92 27.33 6.38 26.80
N VAL A 93 26.36 6.39 25.89
CA VAL A 93 26.53 5.92 24.51
C VAL A 93 27.27 6.98 23.70
N ALA A 94 28.31 6.58 22.95
CA ALA A 94 28.95 7.44 21.97
C ALA A 94 28.06 7.58 20.74
N TRP A 95 27.39 8.71 20.57
CA TRP A 95 26.47 8.96 19.47
C TRP A 95 27.18 9.57 18.25
N VAL A 96 26.81 9.13 17.06
CA VAL A 96 27.20 9.78 15.81
C VAL A 96 26.44 11.11 15.65
N PRO A 97 26.99 12.10 14.92
CA PRO A 97 26.33 13.39 14.70
C PRO A 97 24.90 13.27 14.15
N GLU A 98 24.67 12.33 13.24
CA GLU A 98 23.38 12.04 12.62
C GLU A 98 22.32 11.61 13.65
N MET A 99 22.74 11.16 14.84
CA MET A 99 21.87 10.76 15.94
C MET A 99 21.83 11.79 17.07
N GLY A 100 22.33 13.01 16.86
CA GLY A 100 22.39 14.06 17.89
C GLY A 100 21.04 14.41 18.53
N PHE A 101 19.93 14.12 17.85
CA PHE A 101 18.57 14.33 18.34
C PHE A 101 18.03 13.23 19.27
N TRP A 102 18.83 12.20 19.58
CA TRP A 102 18.40 11.09 20.45
C TRP A 102 17.77 11.50 21.80
N PRO A 103 18.13 12.64 22.46
CA PRO A 103 17.51 13.01 23.74
C PRO A 103 16.00 13.29 23.61
N GLU A 104 15.55 13.70 22.43
CA GLU A 104 14.15 14.04 22.16
C GLU A 104 13.28 12.81 21.87
N LEU A 105 13.91 11.64 21.68
CA LEU A 105 13.21 10.40 21.38
C LEU A 105 12.48 9.82 22.59
N THR A 106 11.35 9.14 22.34
CA THR A 106 10.71 8.31 23.36
C THR A 106 11.62 7.18 23.81
N PRO A 107 11.41 6.62 25.02
CA PRO A 107 12.21 5.49 25.50
C PRO A 107 12.25 4.30 24.53
N ALA A 108 11.14 4.00 23.85
CA ALA A 108 11.08 2.93 22.86
C ALA A 108 11.91 3.24 21.61
N ALA A 109 11.86 4.50 21.12
CA ALA A 109 12.64 4.94 19.96
C ALA A 109 14.14 5.03 20.27
N ARG A 110 14.55 5.34 21.52
CA ARG A 110 15.97 5.37 21.91
C ARG A 110 16.67 4.01 21.79
N ILE A 111 15.95 2.93 22.06
CA ILE A 111 16.46 1.56 21.87
C ILE A 111 16.79 1.33 20.39
N ALA A 112 15.86 1.69 19.50
CA ALA A 112 16.07 1.57 18.06
C ALA A 112 17.21 2.50 17.59
N ALA A 113 17.25 3.75 18.07
CA ALA A 113 18.30 4.71 17.75
C ALA A 113 19.69 4.18 18.13
N LYS A 114 19.82 3.54 19.30
CA LYS A 114 21.08 2.93 19.75
C LYS A 114 21.57 1.85 18.79
N GLN A 115 20.67 1.01 18.26
CA GLN A 115 21.02 -0.02 17.28
C GLN A 115 21.47 0.58 15.94
N ILE A 116 20.77 1.61 15.45
CA ILE A 116 21.19 2.34 14.25
C ILE A 116 22.54 3.03 14.47
N ASN A 117 22.73 3.68 15.62
CA ASN A 117 23.99 4.32 15.99
C ASN A 117 25.16 3.33 15.98
N ALA A 118 24.98 2.15 16.57
CA ALA A 118 25.98 1.09 16.54
C ALA A 118 26.29 0.62 15.10
N PHE A 119 25.26 0.51 14.26
CA PHE A 119 25.44 0.21 12.83
C PHE A 119 26.25 1.30 12.11
N LEU A 120 25.92 2.57 12.31
CA LEU A 120 26.62 3.71 11.70
C LEU A 120 28.07 3.79 12.16
N LEU A 121 28.35 3.61 13.46
CA LEU A 121 29.71 3.55 13.99
C LEU A 121 30.52 2.39 13.42
N ARG A 122 29.89 1.21 13.27
CA ARG A 122 30.53 0.01 12.70
C ARG A 122 30.90 0.21 11.23
N ARG A 123 30.03 0.86 10.45
CA ARG A 123 30.21 1.04 9.01
C ARG A 123 31.00 2.30 8.65
N ARG A 124 30.98 3.35 9.48
CA ARG A 124 31.64 4.64 9.24
C ARG A 124 31.34 5.21 7.85
N GLY A 125 30.07 5.20 7.45
CA GLY A 125 29.62 5.65 6.12
C GLY A 125 29.93 4.69 4.97
N GLN A 126 30.60 3.56 5.21
CA GLN A 126 30.94 2.56 4.19
C GLN A 126 29.84 1.50 4.09
N PHE A 127 28.75 1.85 3.42
CA PHE A 127 27.66 0.93 3.10
C PHE A 127 27.09 1.22 1.70
N ARG A 128 26.52 0.19 1.08
CA ARG A 128 25.76 0.32 -0.16
C ARG A 128 24.29 0.61 0.15
N MET A 129 23.61 1.26 -0.78
CA MET A 129 22.16 1.34 -0.77
C MET A 129 21.58 -0.06 -0.97
N VAL A 130 20.69 -0.50 -0.06
CA VAL A 130 20.00 -1.80 -0.15
C VAL A 130 18.51 -1.63 0.16
N PRO A 131 17.64 -2.59 -0.24
CA PRO A 131 16.24 -2.61 0.15
C PRO A 131 16.05 -2.47 1.67
N MET A 132 15.05 -1.67 2.07
CA MET A 132 14.79 -1.36 3.48
C MET A 132 14.67 -2.61 4.36
N LYS A 133 14.03 -3.67 3.87
CA LYS A 133 13.85 -4.91 4.65
C LYS A 133 15.18 -5.63 4.91
N GLU A 134 16.11 -5.60 3.97
CA GLU A 134 17.46 -6.14 4.15
C GLU A 134 18.23 -5.32 5.19
N ARG A 135 18.17 -3.97 5.10
CA ARG A 135 18.80 -3.10 6.10
C ARG A 135 18.17 -3.28 7.47
N SER A 136 16.85 -3.45 7.54
CA SER A 136 16.12 -3.69 8.78
C SER A 136 16.60 -4.98 9.44
N LEU A 137 16.72 -6.06 8.67
CA LEU A 137 17.23 -7.33 9.15
C LEU A 137 18.68 -7.22 9.65
N GLU A 138 19.56 -6.49 8.93
CA GLU A 138 20.95 -6.30 9.37
C GLU A 138 21.06 -5.53 10.69
N ILE A 139 20.28 -4.47 10.87
CA ILE A 139 20.36 -3.60 12.05
C ILE A 139 19.63 -4.21 13.25
N PHE A 140 18.45 -4.79 13.03
CA PHE A 140 17.52 -5.16 14.09
C PHE A 140 17.32 -6.67 14.26
N GLY A 141 17.73 -7.48 13.28
CA GLY A 141 17.36 -8.90 13.23
C GLY A 141 15.87 -9.13 12.93
N ASP A 142 15.16 -8.09 12.45
CA ASP A 142 13.72 -8.09 12.16
C ASP A 142 13.48 -7.27 10.89
N GLU A 143 13.00 -7.92 9.83
CA GLU A 143 12.81 -7.32 8.51
C GLU A 143 11.71 -6.26 8.47
N LYS A 144 10.79 -6.24 9.45
CA LYS A 144 9.66 -5.30 9.53
C LYS A 144 9.90 -4.15 10.49
N LYS A 145 11.04 -4.15 11.18
CA LYS A 145 11.32 -3.17 12.22
C LYS A 145 11.34 -1.74 11.67
N LEU A 146 12.01 -1.52 10.54
CA LEU A 146 12.04 -0.21 9.89
C LEU A 146 10.65 0.26 9.43
N ASP A 147 9.80 -0.63 8.88
CA ASP A 147 8.41 -0.30 8.54
C ASP A 147 7.66 0.26 9.76
N SER A 148 7.77 -0.42 10.91
CA SER A 148 7.11 0.03 12.15
C SER A 148 7.62 1.38 12.66
N LEU A 149 8.91 1.68 12.44
CA LEU A 149 9.55 2.91 12.87
C LEU A 149 9.23 4.10 11.97
N GLN A 150 8.97 3.87 10.67
CA GLN A 150 8.48 4.91 9.77
C GLN A 150 7.08 5.40 10.16
N THR A 151 6.17 4.47 10.46
CA THR A 151 4.79 4.80 10.87
C THR A 151 4.73 5.52 12.22
N GLY A 152 5.69 5.23 13.12
CA GLY A 152 5.76 5.82 14.47
C GLY A 152 6.29 7.26 14.51
N GLY A 153 6.77 7.82 13.39
CA GLY A 153 7.04 9.25 13.20
C GLY A 153 8.19 9.91 13.97
N MET A 154 8.79 9.25 14.97
CA MET A 154 9.82 9.89 15.80
C MET A 154 11.25 9.72 15.31
N LEU A 155 11.56 8.60 14.65
CA LEU A 155 12.93 8.32 14.20
C LEU A 155 13.19 8.84 12.78
N PHE A 156 12.25 8.60 11.86
CA PHE A 156 12.36 8.92 10.44
C PHE A 156 11.54 10.16 10.00
N GLY A 157 11.16 11.02 10.96
CA GLY A 157 10.34 12.22 10.74
C GLY A 157 11.10 13.44 10.21
N GLY A 158 12.05 13.25 9.30
CA GLY A 158 12.82 14.33 8.65
C GLY A 158 14.17 14.66 9.27
N ARG A 159 14.53 14.07 10.42
CA ARG A 159 15.87 14.20 11.04
C ARG A 159 16.84 13.10 10.65
N LEU A 160 16.31 11.95 10.27
CA LEU A 160 17.02 10.81 9.73
C LEU A 160 16.19 10.26 8.57
N SER A 161 16.82 10.06 7.43
CA SER A 161 16.24 9.42 6.27
C SER A 161 16.68 7.96 6.18
N LEU A 162 15.99 7.16 5.36
CA LEU A 162 16.47 5.80 5.05
C LEU A 162 17.83 5.83 4.32
N ALA A 163 18.09 6.88 3.54
CA ALA A 163 19.35 7.02 2.81
C ALA A 163 20.55 7.17 3.76
N ASP A 164 20.37 7.81 4.91
CA ASP A 164 21.42 7.98 5.93
C ASP A 164 21.90 6.65 6.53
N ILE A 165 21.10 5.59 6.40
CA ILE A 165 21.45 4.23 6.84
C ILE A 165 21.66 3.29 5.65
N GLY A 166 21.82 3.84 4.43
CA GLY A 166 22.04 3.05 3.23
C GLY A 166 20.85 2.17 2.86
N ALA A 167 19.63 2.67 3.06
CA ALA A 167 18.39 1.97 2.75
C ALA A 167 17.49 2.75 1.80
N TYR A 168 16.70 2.04 1.01
CA TYR A 168 15.64 2.62 0.19
C TYR A 168 14.41 1.71 0.17
N VAL A 169 13.24 2.30 -0.08
CA VAL A 169 12.00 1.54 -0.28
C VAL A 169 11.99 1.00 -1.70
N VAL A 170 11.74 -0.31 -1.84
CA VAL A 170 11.51 -0.94 -3.14
C VAL A 170 10.01 -0.83 -3.44
N PRO A 171 9.60 -0.10 -4.49
CA PRO A 171 8.19 -0.03 -4.87
C PRO A 171 7.72 -1.38 -5.42
N MET A 172 6.42 -1.64 -5.32
CA MET A 172 5.84 -2.81 -5.98
C MET A 172 5.99 -2.67 -7.49
N PRO A 173 6.40 -3.73 -8.21
CA PRO A 173 6.57 -3.66 -9.66
C PRO A 173 5.22 -3.40 -10.34
N LEU A 174 5.25 -2.60 -11.42
CA LEU A 174 4.10 -2.36 -12.27
C LEU A 174 4.00 -3.47 -13.32
N ALA A 175 2.79 -3.98 -13.56
CA ALA A 175 2.55 -4.85 -14.70
C ALA A 175 2.51 -4.00 -15.98
N TYR A 176 3.26 -4.41 -17.01
CA TYR A 176 3.28 -3.72 -18.29
C TYR A 176 3.43 -4.68 -19.46
N ARG A 177 2.99 -4.24 -20.64
CA ARG A 177 3.17 -4.91 -21.93
C ARG A 177 4.02 -4.03 -22.83
N GLN A 178 5.26 -4.45 -23.03
CA GLN A 178 6.22 -3.75 -23.89
C GLN A 178 5.87 -3.92 -25.38
N ALA A 179 6.13 -2.88 -26.16
CA ALA A 179 6.15 -2.92 -27.62
C ALA A 179 7.56 -2.59 -28.14
N ASP A 180 7.87 -3.00 -29.36
CA ASP A 180 9.12 -2.64 -30.06
C ASP A 180 9.05 -1.21 -30.60
N ALA A 181 9.04 -0.25 -29.68
CA ALA A 181 8.87 1.17 -29.94
C ALA A 181 9.64 2.04 -28.94
N PRO A 182 10.98 1.89 -28.81
CA PRO A 182 11.77 2.70 -27.88
C PRO A 182 11.65 4.19 -28.21
N GLY A 183 11.85 5.04 -27.19
CA GLY A 183 11.73 6.49 -27.33
C GLY A 183 10.28 7.01 -27.39
N ARG A 184 9.28 6.16 -27.20
CA ARG A 184 7.86 6.54 -27.11
C ARG A 184 7.44 6.71 -25.64
N PRO A 185 6.32 7.41 -25.36
CA PRO A 185 5.79 7.46 -24.01
C PRO A 185 5.25 6.09 -23.55
N LEU A 186 4.99 5.95 -22.26
CA LEU A 186 4.18 4.88 -21.70
C LEU A 186 2.71 5.30 -21.70
N LEU A 187 1.80 4.33 -21.82
CA LEU A 187 0.37 4.56 -21.61
C LEU A 187 -0.10 3.83 -20.35
N ILE A 188 -0.51 4.57 -19.33
CA ILE A 188 -1.00 4.05 -18.04
C ILE A 188 -2.52 3.94 -18.12
N LEU A 189 -3.04 2.75 -17.87
CA LEU A 189 -4.46 2.42 -17.95
C LEU A 189 -4.99 1.93 -16.61
N GLU A 190 -6.09 2.51 -16.16
CA GLU A 190 -6.66 2.19 -14.86
C GLU A 190 -7.25 0.78 -14.80
N ASN A 191 -7.98 0.40 -15.86
CA ASN A 191 -8.76 -0.82 -15.94
C ASN A 191 -7.99 -1.99 -16.57
N LEU A 192 -8.16 -3.20 -16.04
CA LEU A 192 -7.48 -4.42 -16.52
C LEU A 192 -7.89 -4.82 -17.96
N ASN A 193 -9.17 -4.69 -18.31
CA ASN A 193 -9.66 -5.05 -19.64
C ASN A 193 -9.20 -4.06 -20.71
N SER A 194 -9.16 -2.77 -20.34
CA SER A 194 -8.58 -1.73 -21.18
C SER A 194 -7.07 -1.93 -21.32
N PHE A 195 -6.36 -2.25 -20.24
CA PHE A 195 -4.95 -2.65 -20.27
C PHE A 195 -4.68 -3.79 -21.26
N HIS A 196 -5.51 -4.84 -21.23
CA HIS A 196 -5.39 -5.93 -22.19
C HIS A 196 -5.61 -5.43 -23.62
N SER A 197 -6.72 -4.73 -23.88
CA SER A 197 -7.12 -4.29 -25.22
C SER A 197 -6.10 -3.35 -25.86
N PHE A 198 -5.65 -2.35 -25.12
CA PHE A 198 -4.62 -1.43 -25.59
C PHE A 198 -3.26 -2.09 -25.71
N GLY A 199 -2.96 -3.10 -24.88
CA GLY A 199 -1.75 -3.90 -25.03
C GLY A 199 -1.71 -4.67 -26.35
N GLU A 200 -2.83 -5.30 -26.75
CA GLU A 200 -2.96 -5.93 -28.06
C GLU A 200 -2.82 -4.91 -29.19
N TRP A 201 -3.58 -3.82 -29.12
CA TRP A 201 -3.55 -2.77 -30.13
C TRP A 201 -2.17 -2.12 -30.29
N ASN A 202 -1.49 -1.80 -29.19
CA ASN A 202 -0.20 -1.12 -29.22
C ASN A 202 0.94 -2.02 -29.73
N HIS A 203 0.76 -3.35 -29.72
CA HIS A 203 1.71 -4.26 -30.36
C HIS A 203 1.83 -3.98 -31.87
N GLU A 204 0.71 -3.66 -32.52
CA GLU A 204 0.66 -3.30 -33.93
C GLU A 204 0.89 -1.81 -34.14
N ALA A 205 0.22 -0.95 -33.36
CA ALA A 205 0.26 0.50 -33.53
C ALA A 205 1.60 1.12 -33.14
N ARG A 206 2.36 0.49 -32.22
CA ARG A 206 3.70 0.92 -31.76
C ARG A 206 3.78 2.39 -31.37
N ARG A 207 2.69 2.89 -30.78
CA ARG A 207 2.55 4.29 -30.42
C ARG A 207 3.19 4.59 -29.06
N TYR A 208 3.19 3.61 -28.17
CA TYR A 208 3.76 3.65 -26.84
C TYR A 208 4.86 2.60 -26.68
N SER A 209 5.91 2.89 -25.91
CA SER A 209 6.97 1.91 -25.61
C SER A 209 6.41 0.75 -24.77
N ALA A 210 5.43 1.04 -23.92
CA ALA A 210 4.66 0.03 -23.21
C ALA A 210 3.29 0.57 -22.79
N VAL A 211 2.36 -0.37 -22.60
CA VAL A 211 1.09 -0.14 -21.90
C VAL A 211 1.24 -0.66 -20.48
N VAL A 212 0.87 0.14 -19.48
CA VAL A 212 1.08 -0.12 -18.05
C VAL A 212 -0.26 -0.22 -17.35
N TYR A 213 -0.42 -1.21 -16.47
CA TYR A 213 -1.62 -1.35 -15.66
C TYR A 213 -1.50 -0.51 -14.37
N GLY A 214 -2.40 0.47 -14.23
CA GLY A 214 -2.42 1.41 -13.11
C GLY A 214 -3.12 0.87 -11.85
N ALA A 215 -4.08 -0.04 -12.00
CA ALA A 215 -4.85 -0.64 -10.88
C ALA A 215 -5.61 0.38 -10.00
N GLY A 216 -6.20 1.42 -10.59
CA GLY A 216 -7.03 2.39 -9.87
C GLY A 216 -6.30 3.11 -8.76
N GLN A 217 -6.94 3.18 -7.59
CA GLN A 217 -6.36 3.78 -6.38
C GLN A 217 -5.03 3.14 -5.95
N GLY A 218 -4.75 1.91 -6.38
CA GLY A 218 -3.48 1.23 -6.15
C GLY A 218 -2.29 1.92 -6.84
N PHE A 219 -2.54 2.72 -7.87
CA PHE A 219 -1.50 3.43 -8.62
C PHE A 219 -0.66 4.37 -7.74
N ARG A 220 -1.22 4.88 -6.63
CA ARG A 220 -0.49 5.75 -5.71
C ARG A 220 0.75 5.06 -5.11
N SER A 221 0.66 3.76 -4.86
CA SER A 221 1.75 2.99 -4.23
C SER A 221 2.65 2.31 -5.26
N SER A 222 2.09 1.79 -6.36
CA SER A 222 2.85 1.14 -7.43
C SER A 222 3.47 2.13 -8.42
N GLY A 223 2.91 3.32 -8.57
CA GLY A 223 3.38 4.37 -9.49
C GLY A 223 4.80 4.86 -9.18
N ALA A 224 5.30 4.66 -7.96
CA ALA A 224 6.70 4.91 -7.63
C ALA A 224 7.68 4.05 -8.47
N ALA A 225 7.23 2.92 -9.04
CA ALA A 225 8.00 2.10 -9.97
C ALA A 225 7.97 2.63 -11.43
N LEU A 226 7.22 3.69 -11.74
CA LEU A 226 7.09 4.21 -13.12
C LEU A 226 8.43 4.55 -13.76
N GLY A 227 9.33 5.18 -13.00
CA GLY A 227 10.68 5.50 -13.46
C GLY A 227 11.53 4.28 -13.78
N GLN A 228 11.26 3.13 -13.15
CA GLN A 228 11.92 1.87 -13.50
C GLN A 228 11.42 1.37 -14.86
N VAL A 229 10.10 1.35 -15.07
CA VAL A 229 9.51 0.92 -16.35
C VAL A 229 10.04 1.77 -17.50
N LEU A 230 10.06 3.10 -17.34
CA LEU A 230 10.60 4.03 -18.35
C LEU A 230 12.02 3.65 -18.78
N ARG A 231 12.89 3.28 -17.84
CA ARG A 231 14.26 2.87 -18.17
C ARG A 231 14.32 1.50 -18.85
N GLU A 232 13.52 0.54 -18.40
CA GLU A 232 13.51 -0.82 -18.93
C GLU A 232 13.04 -0.87 -20.40
N VAL A 233 12.11 0.00 -20.79
CA VAL A 233 11.57 0.05 -22.16
C VAL A 233 12.06 1.25 -22.98
N GLU A 234 13.07 1.97 -22.47
CA GLU A 234 13.64 3.17 -23.09
C GLU A 234 12.58 4.24 -23.45
N GLY A 235 11.58 4.42 -22.59
CA GLY A 235 10.50 5.39 -22.77
C GLY A 235 10.88 6.81 -22.31
N VAL A 236 10.21 7.83 -22.87
CA VAL A 236 10.56 9.26 -22.66
C VAL A 236 9.50 10.09 -21.94
N GLY A 237 8.40 9.47 -21.51
CA GLY A 237 7.28 10.14 -20.86
C GLY A 237 6.15 9.18 -20.49
N ALA A 238 5.11 9.67 -19.85
CA ALA A 238 4.01 8.84 -19.38
C ALA A 238 2.66 9.54 -19.56
N GLU A 239 1.78 8.93 -20.33
CA GLU A 239 0.41 9.37 -20.54
C GLU A 239 -0.55 8.52 -19.71
N TYR A 240 -1.61 9.12 -19.16
CA TYR A 240 -2.60 8.43 -18.37
C TYR A 240 -3.99 8.52 -19.01
N LEU A 241 -4.69 7.39 -19.03
CA LEU A 241 -6.09 7.28 -19.43
C LEU A 241 -6.84 6.43 -18.40
N GLY A 242 -7.75 7.10 -17.69
CA GLY A 242 -8.71 6.48 -16.77
C GLY A 242 -10.15 6.81 -17.14
N ASP A 243 -11.07 6.46 -16.27
CA ASP A 243 -12.50 6.77 -16.44
C ASP A 243 -12.73 8.30 -16.43
N LEU A 244 -13.73 8.75 -17.19
CA LEU A 244 -14.20 10.13 -17.18
C LEU A 244 -15.18 10.35 -16.03
N ASP A 245 -14.74 10.01 -14.83
CA ASP A 245 -15.39 10.30 -13.56
C ASP A 245 -14.43 11.09 -12.63
N PRO A 246 -14.93 11.68 -11.52
CA PRO A 246 -14.07 12.47 -10.64
C PRO A 246 -12.92 11.69 -9.99
N THR A 247 -13.05 10.37 -9.84
CA THR A 247 -12.00 9.53 -9.26
C THR A 247 -10.89 9.28 -10.28
N GLY A 248 -11.23 8.90 -11.51
CA GLY A 248 -10.29 8.66 -12.61
C GLY A 248 -9.48 9.90 -12.96
N VAL A 249 -10.06 11.10 -12.85
CA VAL A 249 -9.34 12.38 -13.03
C VAL A 249 -8.47 12.75 -11.83
N ARG A 250 -8.88 12.41 -10.61
CA ARG A 250 -8.14 12.76 -9.39
C ARG A 250 -6.87 11.93 -9.20
N ILE A 251 -6.87 10.66 -9.58
CA ILE A 251 -5.72 9.75 -9.44
C ILE A 251 -4.42 10.35 -10.03
N PRO A 252 -4.37 10.78 -11.31
CA PRO A 252 -3.14 11.31 -11.88
C PRO A 252 -2.74 12.68 -11.32
N LEU A 253 -3.70 13.53 -10.95
CA LEU A 253 -3.42 14.82 -10.29
C LEU A 253 -2.75 14.62 -8.93
N GLU A 254 -3.27 13.72 -8.11
CA GLU A 254 -2.71 13.42 -6.80
C GLU A 254 -1.35 12.72 -6.91
N PHE A 255 -1.16 11.86 -7.92
CA PHE A 255 0.14 11.27 -8.23
C PHE A 255 1.17 12.37 -8.55
N ASN A 256 0.84 13.29 -9.45
CA ASN A 256 1.72 14.39 -9.83
C ASN A 256 2.01 15.33 -8.65
N ALA A 257 1.01 15.60 -7.80
CA ALA A 257 1.18 16.44 -6.62
C ALA A 257 2.09 15.81 -5.54
N ALA A 258 2.13 14.48 -5.46
CA ALA A 258 2.99 13.73 -4.55
C ALA A 258 4.38 13.42 -5.12
N ALA A 259 4.64 13.75 -6.39
CA ALA A 259 5.88 13.41 -7.07
C ALA A 259 7.08 14.18 -6.49
N VAL A 260 8.20 13.49 -6.29
CA VAL A 260 9.46 14.15 -5.89
C VAL A 260 10.09 14.85 -7.10
N PRO A 261 10.77 16.00 -6.91
CA PRO A 261 11.41 16.72 -8.00
C PRO A 261 12.31 15.83 -8.88
N GLY A 262 12.14 15.91 -10.19
CA GLY A 262 12.86 15.09 -11.17
C GLY A 262 12.23 13.73 -11.47
N SER A 263 11.09 13.38 -10.85
CA SER A 263 10.32 12.19 -11.23
C SER A 263 9.52 12.43 -12.51
N ALA A 264 9.22 11.36 -13.24
CA ALA A 264 8.29 11.42 -14.37
C ALA A 264 6.89 11.78 -13.86
N LEU A 265 6.30 12.80 -14.48
CA LEU A 265 4.91 13.18 -14.25
C LEU A 265 4.02 12.50 -15.29
N LEU A 266 2.76 12.35 -14.94
CA LEU A 266 1.73 11.91 -15.86
C LEU A 266 1.17 13.10 -16.64
N GLU A 267 0.95 12.89 -17.93
CA GLU A 267 0.20 13.78 -18.80
C GLU A 267 -1.13 13.14 -19.21
N PRO A 268 -2.20 13.91 -19.47
CA PRO A 268 -3.43 13.35 -19.99
C PRO A 268 -3.21 12.77 -21.39
N ALA A 269 -3.69 11.56 -21.64
CA ALA A 269 -3.72 10.99 -22.99
C ALA A 269 -4.84 11.68 -23.80
N GLN A 270 -4.58 12.94 -24.19
CA GLN A 270 -5.57 13.90 -24.71
C GLN A 270 -6.44 13.32 -25.83
N GLU A 271 -5.81 12.59 -26.75
CA GLU A 271 -6.51 12.06 -27.91
C GLU A 271 -7.48 10.94 -27.55
N PHE A 272 -7.13 10.06 -26.61
CA PHE A 272 -8.05 9.02 -26.12
C PHE A 272 -9.17 9.61 -25.28
N TYR A 273 -8.89 10.63 -24.45
CA TYR A 273 -9.96 11.32 -23.72
C TYR A 273 -10.93 12.02 -24.66
N SER A 274 -10.43 12.70 -25.70
CA SER A 274 -11.27 13.29 -26.74
C SER A 274 -12.09 12.23 -27.45
N TRP A 275 -11.48 11.08 -27.79
CA TRP A 275 -12.18 9.99 -28.47
C TRP A 275 -13.29 9.40 -27.60
N LEU A 276 -13.01 9.17 -26.31
CA LEU A 276 -13.97 8.66 -25.35
C LEU A 276 -15.15 9.63 -25.15
N LEU A 277 -14.91 10.94 -25.09
CA LEU A 277 -15.98 11.94 -25.02
C LEU A 277 -16.90 11.93 -26.26
N MET A 278 -16.32 11.66 -27.44
CA MET A 278 -17.06 11.67 -28.70
C MET A 278 -17.84 10.36 -28.94
N HIS A 279 -17.28 9.21 -28.56
CA HIS A 279 -17.80 7.89 -28.97
C HIS A 279 -18.16 6.98 -27.79
N GLY A 280 -17.73 7.33 -26.57
CA GLY A 280 -17.93 6.53 -25.37
C GLY A 280 -19.39 6.42 -24.96
N ASN A 281 -19.71 5.30 -24.30
CA ASN A 281 -21.05 5.07 -23.77
C ASN A 281 -21.21 5.80 -22.44
N ARG A 282 -22.12 6.77 -22.38
CA ARG A 282 -22.46 7.46 -21.13
C ARG A 282 -23.17 6.51 -20.17
N ARG A 283 -22.90 6.67 -18.88
CA ARG A 283 -23.60 5.98 -17.79
C ARG A 283 -24.11 6.99 -16.79
N GLU A 284 -25.31 6.73 -16.27
CA GLU A 284 -25.85 7.53 -15.17
C GLU A 284 -25.01 7.35 -13.92
N ARG A 285 -24.84 8.42 -13.18
CA ARG A 285 -24.17 8.40 -11.88
C ARG A 285 -25.20 8.05 -10.82
N VAL A 286 -24.96 6.95 -10.10
CA VAL A 286 -25.88 6.45 -9.05
C VAL A 286 -25.75 7.24 -7.74
N GLU A 287 -24.65 7.99 -7.55
CA GLU A 287 -24.37 8.76 -6.33
C GLU A 287 -24.08 10.24 -6.61
N GLU A 288 -24.73 11.14 -5.87
CA GLU A 288 -24.41 12.57 -5.76
C GLU A 288 -23.12 12.76 -4.93
N GLN A 289 -21.98 12.37 -5.48
CA GLN A 289 -20.70 12.80 -4.93
C GLN A 289 -20.41 14.22 -5.42
N GLN A 290 -20.31 15.17 -4.49
CA GLN A 290 -19.88 16.54 -4.78
C GLN A 290 -18.56 16.49 -5.54
N THR A 291 -18.59 17.01 -6.77
CA THR A 291 -17.42 17.03 -7.64
C THR A 291 -16.73 18.37 -7.48
N PRO A 292 -15.44 18.40 -7.10
CA PRO A 292 -14.72 19.66 -6.95
C PRO A 292 -14.74 20.46 -8.25
N VAL A 293 -15.07 21.75 -8.16
CA VAL A 293 -15.06 22.68 -9.30
C VAL A 293 -13.64 22.82 -9.84
N GLY A 294 -13.47 22.77 -11.17
CA GLY A 294 -12.18 22.91 -11.83
C GLY A 294 -11.33 21.63 -11.89
N LEU A 295 -11.81 20.51 -11.33
CA LEU A 295 -11.05 19.25 -11.30
C LEU A 295 -10.73 18.73 -12.71
N ALA A 296 -11.72 18.75 -13.60
CA ALA A 296 -11.54 18.28 -14.97
C ALA A 296 -10.63 19.21 -15.78
N GLN A 297 -10.78 20.52 -15.61
CA GLN A 297 -9.92 21.51 -16.27
C GLN A 297 -8.47 21.41 -15.80
N ALA A 298 -8.23 21.15 -14.51
CA ALA A 298 -6.90 20.99 -13.96
C ALA A 298 -6.13 19.82 -14.58
N TRP A 299 -6.83 18.76 -15.00
CA TRP A 299 -6.21 17.59 -15.62
C TRP A 299 -6.20 17.62 -17.14
N LEU A 300 -7.35 17.89 -17.77
CA LEU A 300 -7.53 17.79 -19.22
C LEU A 300 -7.35 19.14 -19.96
N GLY A 301 -7.20 20.24 -19.23
CA GLY A 301 -7.20 21.59 -19.78
C GLY A 301 -8.61 22.09 -20.11
N ALA A 302 -8.72 23.35 -20.54
CA ALA A 302 -10.02 24.03 -20.71
C ALA A 302 -10.97 23.31 -21.68
N LYS A 303 -10.50 22.94 -22.88
CA LYS A 303 -11.37 22.41 -23.95
C LYS A 303 -12.07 21.11 -23.55
N LEU A 304 -11.32 20.09 -23.13
CA LEU A 304 -11.90 18.80 -22.72
C LEU A 304 -12.47 18.87 -21.30
N GLY A 305 -11.88 19.70 -20.43
CA GLY A 305 -12.35 19.92 -19.07
C GLY A 305 -13.77 20.48 -19.04
N ASP A 306 -14.07 21.53 -19.82
CA ASP A 306 -15.41 22.14 -19.85
C ASP A 306 -16.49 21.17 -20.32
N ALA A 307 -16.16 20.35 -21.32
CA ALA A 307 -17.05 19.30 -21.81
C ALA A 307 -17.32 18.24 -20.73
N LEU A 308 -16.28 17.83 -20.00
CA LEU A 308 -16.37 16.86 -18.92
C LEU A 308 -17.16 17.39 -17.72
N GLU A 309 -16.93 18.64 -17.29
CA GLU A 309 -17.68 19.25 -16.19
C GLU A 309 -19.16 19.42 -16.52
N THR A 310 -19.48 19.74 -17.77
CA THR A 310 -20.86 19.79 -18.26
C THR A 310 -21.50 18.39 -18.17
N MET A 311 -20.79 17.36 -18.65
CA MET A 311 -21.25 15.98 -18.56
C MET A 311 -21.52 15.55 -17.10
N TRP A 312 -20.62 15.87 -16.18
CA TRP A 312 -20.79 15.55 -14.76
C TRP A 312 -21.97 16.28 -14.13
N ARG A 313 -22.19 17.55 -14.48
CA ARG A 313 -23.34 18.34 -14.02
C ARG A 313 -24.67 17.74 -14.47
N ASP A 314 -24.68 17.18 -15.67
CA ASP A 314 -25.83 16.49 -16.24
C ASP A 314 -26.04 15.07 -15.64
N GLY A 315 -25.20 14.65 -14.68
CA GLY A 315 -25.33 13.37 -13.98
C GLY A 315 -24.71 12.18 -14.70
N TRP A 316 -23.84 12.41 -15.69
CA TRP A 316 -23.24 11.36 -16.50
C TRP A 316 -21.75 11.17 -16.21
N TRP A 317 -21.24 9.98 -16.47
CA TRP A 317 -19.82 9.67 -16.57
C TRP A 317 -19.58 8.68 -17.71
N MET A 318 -18.32 8.46 -18.09
CA MET A 318 -17.97 7.48 -19.14
C MET A 318 -16.86 6.53 -18.68
N PRO A 319 -17.09 5.21 -18.75
CA PRO A 319 -16.07 4.22 -18.45
C PRO A 319 -15.03 4.14 -19.57
N GLN A 320 -13.78 3.88 -19.20
CA GLN A 320 -12.64 3.72 -20.09
C GLN A 320 -12.87 2.60 -21.12
N GLU A 321 -13.61 1.54 -20.78
CA GLU A 321 -13.95 0.43 -21.69
C GLU A 321 -14.82 0.87 -22.89
N GLY A 322 -15.29 2.12 -22.92
CA GLY A 322 -15.88 2.71 -24.13
C GLY A 322 -14.94 2.70 -25.34
N LEU A 323 -13.62 2.61 -25.11
CA LEU A 323 -12.59 2.42 -26.13
C LEU A 323 -12.12 0.96 -26.22
N GLY A 324 -13.05 0.04 -26.46
CA GLY A 324 -12.76 -1.40 -26.55
C GLY A 324 -11.91 -1.80 -27.77
N LEU A 325 -11.34 -3.00 -27.72
CA LEU A 325 -10.42 -3.55 -28.72
C LEU A 325 -10.88 -3.39 -30.18
N GLU A 326 -12.14 -3.72 -30.47
CA GLU A 326 -12.66 -3.61 -31.84
C GLU A 326 -12.62 -2.17 -32.36
N ARG A 327 -12.89 -1.19 -31.50
CA ARG A 327 -12.87 0.23 -31.90
C ARG A 327 -11.45 0.71 -32.13
N LEU A 328 -10.51 0.30 -31.28
CA LEU A 328 -9.07 0.59 -31.42
C LEU A 328 -8.52 0.18 -32.81
N PHE A 329 -9.03 -0.90 -33.39
CA PHE A 329 -8.62 -1.38 -34.72
C PHE A 329 -9.47 -0.90 -35.90
N LYS A 330 -10.72 -0.47 -35.67
CA LYS A 330 -11.66 -0.09 -36.74
C LYS A 330 -11.59 1.38 -37.13
N GLU A 331 -11.34 2.28 -36.18
CA GLU A 331 -11.39 3.72 -36.45
C GLU A 331 -9.97 4.28 -36.66
N PRO A 332 -9.70 4.97 -37.79
CA PRO A 332 -8.41 5.60 -38.00
C PRO A 332 -8.20 6.65 -36.92
N PHE A 333 -7.15 6.46 -36.13
CA PHE A 333 -6.77 7.38 -35.08
C PHE A 333 -6.21 8.66 -35.72
N LEU A 334 -7.03 9.71 -35.82
CA LEU A 334 -6.59 11.00 -36.34
C LEU A 334 -5.98 11.82 -35.19
N PRO A 335 -4.66 12.14 -35.24
CA PRO A 335 -4.04 12.96 -34.20
C PRO A 335 -4.67 14.36 -34.19
N VAL A 336 -4.83 14.92 -33.00
CA VAL A 336 -5.38 16.27 -32.85
C VAL A 336 -4.31 17.28 -33.26
N GLY A 337 -4.35 17.74 -34.51
CA GLY A 337 -3.50 18.82 -35.03
C GLY A 337 -2.38 18.39 -35.99
N GLY A 338 -2.36 17.15 -36.47
CA GLY A 338 -1.45 16.71 -37.53
C GLY A 338 -2.07 16.91 -38.92
N ASP A 339 -1.39 17.65 -39.79
CA ASP A 339 -1.77 17.82 -41.18
C ASP A 339 -1.93 16.45 -41.88
N ALA A 340 -3.06 16.25 -42.56
CA ALA A 340 -3.46 14.97 -43.15
C ALA A 340 -2.59 14.52 -44.34
N SER A 341 -1.47 15.20 -44.59
CA SER A 341 -0.60 15.03 -45.76
C SER A 341 0.52 13.99 -45.56
N ALA A 342 0.67 13.39 -44.37
CA ALA A 342 1.79 12.48 -44.07
C ALA A 342 1.47 10.97 -44.15
N TYR A 343 0.25 10.56 -44.51
CA TYR A 343 -0.05 9.16 -44.82
C TYR A 343 0.17 8.89 -46.31
N THR A 344 1.41 8.64 -46.71
CA THR A 344 1.69 7.90 -47.95
C THR A 344 1.39 6.43 -47.71
N GLU A 345 0.41 5.89 -48.43
CA GLU A 345 0.12 4.45 -48.49
C GLU A 345 1.39 3.65 -48.81
N PRO A 346 1.61 2.47 -48.19
CA PRO A 346 2.64 1.56 -48.67
C PRO A 346 2.19 0.99 -50.02
N GLY A 347 2.93 1.37 -51.07
CA GLY A 347 2.65 1.02 -52.45
C GLY A 347 2.53 -0.49 -52.71
N GLY A 348 1.33 -0.91 -53.08
CA GLY A 348 1.09 -2.17 -53.78
C GLY A 348 1.48 -2.06 -55.25
N GLY A 349 2.79 -2.14 -55.52
CA GLY A 349 3.31 -2.26 -56.88
C GLY A 349 3.20 -3.69 -57.40
N LEU A 350 2.07 -4.04 -58.03
CA LEU A 350 2.01 -5.20 -58.92
C LEU A 350 2.63 -4.79 -60.27
N SER A 351 3.89 -5.19 -60.50
CA SER A 351 4.46 -5.26 -61.85
C SER A 351 4.04 -6.59 -62.50
N PRO A 352 3.43 -6.59 -63.70
CA PRO A 352 3.25 -7.79 -64.49
C PRO A 352 4.38 -7.86 -65.51
N ASP A 353 5.49 -8.52 -65.18
CA ASP A 353 6.42 -9.01 -66.20
C ASP A 353 7.31 -10.12 -65.64
N ALA A 354 6.91 -11.36 -65.90
CA ALA A 354 7.81 -12.51 -65.91
C ALA A 354 7.32 -13.48 -66.98
N SER A 355 7.89 -13.30 -68.17
CA SER A 355 7.86 -14.23 -69.28
C SER A 355 8.31 -15.62 -68.81
N ILE A 356 7.45 -16.63 -68.97
CA ILE A 356 7.87 -18.04 -69.00
C ILE A 356 7.60 -18.53 -70.41
N GLY A 357 8.68 -18.62 -71.20
CA GLY A 357 8.70 -19.30 -72.47
C GLY A 357 9.59 -20.54 -72.37
N LEU A 358 9.16 -21.58 -73.11
CA LEU A 358 9.81 -22.87 -73.42
C LEU A 358 9.55 -23.98 -72.37
N SER A 359 9.10 -25.19 -72.71
CA SER A 359 9.29 -25.94 -73.97
C SER A 359 8.07 -26.81 -74.32
N SER A 360 7.82 -26.89 -75.62
CA SER A 360 7.04 -27.90 -76.34
C SER A 360 7.54 -29.33 -76.07
N ASN A 361 6.59 -30.27 -75.98
CA ASN A 361 6.71 -31.64 -76.46
C ASN A 361 5.68 -31.80 -77.59
N ALA A 362 6.13 -32.46 -78.67
CA ALA A 362 5.53 -32.65 -80.01
C ALA A 362 5.82 -31.55 -81.04
#